data_AF-A0A0N1IMF8-F1
#
_entry.id   AF-A0A0N1IMF8-F1
#
_cell.length_a   1.000
_cell.length_b   1.000
_cell.length_c   1.000
_cell.angle_alpha   90.00
_cell.angle_beta   90.00
_cell.angle_gamma   90.00
#
_symmetry.space_group_name_H-M   'P 1'
#
loop_
_entity.id
_entity.type
_entity.pdbx_description
1 polymer ?
#
loop_
_entity_poly.entity_id
_entity_poly.type
_entity_poly.pdbx_seq_one_letter_code
_entity_poly.pdbx_strand_id
1 'polypeptide(L)'
;MQRQRCEPAVRQALGEKKAYQTIYPQYIDSSLTPRDGRRLTKAQSVALPSVDEMMLALRVLGYENALFDPKASYPRSQSSGKFPMVPRGCIKVAIKAPVEEHYTGKSELDTQTRHVTVPGIESKQELLRRIAALIKEKVPNRPRMTTVEEAIAAYNPTQQPKGKR
;
A
#
# COMPACT_ATOMS: atom_id res chain seq x y z
N MET A 1 6.13 46.27 15.91
CA MET A 1 6.33 44.82 16.12
C MET A 1 5.82 44.09 14.88
N GLN A 2 6.71 43.88 13.90
CA GLN A 2 6.40 43.21 12.64
C GLN A 2 6.09 41.74 12.91
N ARG A 3 4.86 41.32 12.60
CA ARG A 3 4.48 39.91 12.63
C ARG A 3 5.25 39.20 11.53
N GLN A 4 6.21 38.37 11.92
CA GLN A 4 6.92 37.45 11.04
C GLN A 4 5.90 36.70 10.18
N ARG A 5 6.02 36.86 8.86
CA ARG A 5 5.23 36.12 7.88
C ARG A 5 5.63 34.66 8.02
N CYS A 6 4.76 33.83 8.59
CA CYS A 6 4.95 32.39 8.59
C CYS A 6 4.97 31.89 7.14
N GLU A 7 6.17 31.50 6.72
CA GLU A 7 6.63 30.76 5.54
C GLU A 7 5.55 30.03 4.69
N PRO A 8 5.61 30.12 3.34
CA PRO A 8 4.71 29.42 2.42
C PRO A 8 4.85 27.88 2.45
N ALA A 9 5.98 27.35 2.92
CA ALA A 9 6.28 25.91 2.94
C ALA A 9 5.33 25.09 3.83
N VAL A 10 4.84 25.66 4.95
CA VAL A 10 3.92 24.96 5.86
C VAL A 10 2.52 24.82 5.25
N ARG A 11 2.14 25.73 4.34
CA ARG A 11 0.86 25.68 3.62
C ARG A 11 0.87 24.64 2.50
N GLN A 12 1.98 24.50 1.77
CA GLN A 12 2.16 23.45 0.76
C GLN A 12 1.97 22.05 1.37
N ALA A 13 2.63 21.77 2.50
CA ALA A 13 2.54 20.47 3.19
C ALA A 13 1.15 20.10 3.76
N LEU A 14 0.25 21.07 3.97
CA LEU A 14 -1.10 20.85 4.49
C LEU A 14 -2.17 20.83 3.39
N GLY A 15 -1.99 21.61 2.32
CA GLY A 15 -2.82 21.53 1.10
C GLY A 15 -2.62 20.20 0.36
N GLU A 16 -1.38 19.72 0.34
CA GLU A 16 -0.97 18.43 -0.21
C GLU A 16 -1.77 17.25 0.36
N LYS A 17 -1.98 17.20 1.68
CA LYS A 17 -2.63 16.05 2.36
C LYS A 17 -4.04 15.72 1.86
N LYS A 18 -4.77 16.69 1.27
CA LYS A 18 -6.14 16.48 0.76
C LYS A 18 -6.18 15.82 -0.62
N ALA A 19 -5.09 15.88 -1.39
CA ALA A 19 -4.98 15.22 -2.70
C ALA A 19 -4.62 13.73 -2.57
N TYR A 20 -3.97 13.34 -1.47
CA TYR A 20 -3.50 11.98 -1.27
C TYR A 20 -4.62 11.03 -0.87
N GLN A 21 -4.70 9.92 -1.60
CA GLN A 21 -5.52 8.78 -1.24
C GLN A 21 -4.67 7.77 -0.48
N THR A 22 -5.23 7.23 0.60
CA THR A 22 -4.57 6.18 1.39
C THR A 22 -4.86 4.80 0.82
N ILE A 23 -3.81 4.02 0.62
CA ILE A 23 -3.84 2.65 0.13
C ILE A 23 -3.22 1.75 1.20
N TYR A 24 -3.94 0.69 1.53
CA TYR A 24 -3.51 -0.32 2.49
C TYR A 24 -3.20 -1.63 1.75
N PRO A 25 -2.19 -2.41 2.18
CA PRO A 25 -1.89 -3.72 1.59
C PRO A 25 -3.11 -4.65 1.56
N GLN A 26 -3.93 -4.60 2.60
CA GLN A 26 -5.15 -5.42 2.74
C GLN A 26 -6.16 -5.23 1.59
N TYR A 27 -6.09 -4.12 0.84
CA TYR A 27 -6.99 -3.89 -0.29
C TYR A 27 -6.76 -4.85 -1.45
N ILE A 28 -5.54 -5.35 -1.63
CA ILE A 28 -5.17 -6.27 -2.71
C ILE A 28 -4.78 -7.65 -2.19
N ASP A 29 -4.98 -7.93 -0.89
CA ASP A 29 -4.62 -9.20 -0.29
C ASP A 29 -5.65 -10.30 -0.63
N SER A 30 -5.22 -11.36 -1.29
CA SER A 30 -6.07 -12.49 -1.70
C SER A 30 -6.46 -13.40 -0.53
N SER A 31 -5.72 -13.36 0.59
CA SER A 31 -6.00 -14.15 1.79
C SER A 31 -7.18 -13.61 2.60
N LEU A 32 -7.50 -12.31 2.45
CA LEU A 32 -8.55 -11.61 3.17
C LEU A 32 -9.86 -11.61 2.41
N THR A 33 -10.99 -11.58 3.11
CA THR A 33 -12.31 -11.45 2.46
C THR A 33 -12.66 -9.99 2.16
N PRO A 34 -13.72 -9.70 1.37
CA PRO A 34 -14.18 -8.33 1.15
C PRO A 34 -14.63 -7.62 2.45
N ARG A 35 -15.16 -8.39 3.42
CA ARG A 35 -15.51 -7.89 4.75
C ARG A 35 -14.27 -7.41 5.50
N ASP A 36 -13.19 -8.18 5.40
CA ASP A 36 -11.90 -7.92 6.05
C ASP A 36 -11.11 -6.78 5.39
N GLY A 37 -11.54 -6.27 4.23
CA GLY A 37 -10.96 -5.09 3.58
C GLY A 37 -10.54 -5.25 2.13
N ARG A 38 -10.53 -6.48 1.59
CA ARG A 38 -10.16 -6.73 0.19
C ARG A 38 -11.08 -5.94 -0.75
N ARG A 39 -10.49 -5.26 -1.74
CA ARG A 39 -11.19 -4.41 -2.72
C ARG A 39 -11.24 -5.02 -4.11
N LEU A 40 -10.32 -5.91 -4.43
CA LEU A 40 -10.27 -6.63 -5.71
C LEU A 40 -10.87 -8.03 -5.61
N THR A 41 -11.14 -8.65 -6.76
CA THR A 41 -11.51 -10.07 -6.81
C THR A 41 -10.31 -10.93 -6.38
N LYS A 42 -10.56 -12.16 -5.90
CA LYS A 42 -9.48 -13.05 -5.46
C LYS A 42 -8.47 -13.34 -6.58
N ALA A 43 -8.97 -13.47 -7.82
CA ALA A 43 -8.14 -13.69 -9.01
C ALA A 43 -7.27 -12.48 -9.37
N GLN A 44 -7.72 -11.25 -9.10
CA GLN A 44 -6.94 -10.02 -9.32
C GLN A 44 -6.00 -9.70 -8.16
N SER A 45 -6.33 -10.15 -6.95
CA SER A 45 -5.55 -9.92 -5.72
C SER A 45 -4.25 -10.74 -5.66
N VAL A 46 -3.34 -10.33 -4.78
CA VAL A 46 -2.02 -10.94 -4.51
C VAL A 46 -2.03 -11.51 -3.09
N ALA A 47 -1.45 -12.67 -2.83
CA ALA A 47 -1.36 -13.18 -1.46
C ALA A 47 -0.43 -12.29 -0.61
N LEU A 48 -0.73 -11.95 0.64
CA LEU A 48 0.23 -11.31 1.56
C LEU A 48 1.09 -10.16 0.94
N PRO A 49 0.47 -9.12 0.36
CA PRO A 49 1.19 -8.02 -0.27
C PRO A 49 2.03 -7.24 0.76
N SER A 50 3.30 -6.97 0.43
CA SER A 50 4.17 -6.10 1.22
C SER A 50 4.04 -4.64 0.78
N VAL A 51 4.27 -3.71 1.71
CA VAL A 51 4.37 -2.28 1.40
C VAL A 51 5.49 -2.03 0.39
N ASP A 52 6.62 -2.72 0.50
CA ASP A 52 7.77 -2.52 -0.38
C ASP A 52 7.46 -2.93 -1.82
N GLU A 53 6.75 -4.06 -2.00
CA GLU A 53 6.26 -4.51 -3.30
C GLU A 53 5.34 -3.46 -3.93
N MET A 54 4.45 -2.88 -3.12
CA MET A 54 3.53 -1.84 -3.57
C MET A 54 4.25 -0.53 -3.92
N MET A 55 5.25 -0.11 -3.14
CA MET A 55 6.06 1.08 -3.43
C MET A 55 6.87 0.90 -4.72
N LEU A 56 7.46 -0.28 -4.94
CA LEU A 56 8.14 -0.61 -6.19
C LEU A 56 7.19 -0.59 -7.38
N ALA A 57 5.98 -1.16 -7.23
CA ALA A 57 4.96 -1.12 -8.28
C ALA A 57 4.53 0.32 -8.61
N LEU A 58 4.35 1.18 -7.60
CA LEU A 58 4.03 2.59 -7.79
C LEU A 58 5.13 3.35 -8.56
N ARG A 59 6.40 3.08 -8.26
CA ARG A 59 7.53 3.67 -9.02
C ARG A 59 7.52 3.24 -10.49
N VAL A 60 7.24 1.95 -10.76
CA VAL A 60 7.14 1.43 -12.13
C VAL A 60 5.97 2.07 -12.89
N LEU A 61 4.87 2.37 -12.20
CA LEU A 61 3.72 3.08 -12.76
C LEU A 61 3.98 4.58 -12.99
N GLY A 62 5.11 5.13 -12.54
CA GLY A 62 5.43 6.55 -12.71
C GLY A 62 4.93 7.47 -11.58
N TYR A 63 4.54 6.91 -10.43
CA TYR A 63 4.29 7.74 -9.24
C TYR A 63 5.60 8.05 -8.52
N GLU A 64 6.01 9.32 -8.57
CA GLU A 64 7.22 9.81 -7.91
C GLU A 64 6.97 10.21 -6.45
N ASN A 65 5.80 10.77 -6.16
CA ASN A 65 5.45 11.37 -4.86
C ASN A 65 4.64 10.43 -3.94
N ALA A 66 4.93 9.12 -3.95
CA ALA A 66 4.29 8.19 -3.02
C ALA A 66 4.89 8.30 -1.61
N LEU A 67 4.04 8.51 -0.60
CA LEU A 67 4.47 8.64 0.80
C LEU A 67 4.16 7.37 1.59
N PHE A 68 5.12 6.89 2.36
CA PHE A 68 4.94 5.76 3.26
C PHE A 68 4.67 6.24 4.70
N ASP A 69 3.61 5.74 5.32
CA ASP A 69 3.26 6.00 6.71
C ASP A 69 3.36 4.69 7.53
N PRO A 70 4.45 4.49 8.30
CA PRO A 70 4.69 3.25 9.03
C PRO A 70 3.82 3.10 10.28
N LYS A 71 3.24 4.19 10.80
CA LYS A 71 2.49 4.17 12.06
C LYS A 71 1.02 3.83 11.82
N ALA A 72 0.48 4.20 10.66
CA ALA A 72 -0.89 3.93 10.28
C ALA A 72 -1.17 2.43 10.15
N SER A 73 -2.36 2.01 10.56
CA SER A 73 -2.85 0.65 10.38
C SER A 73 -4.27 0.67 9.82
N TYR A 74 -4.65 -0.39 9.12
CA TYR A 74 -5.97 -0.46 8.51
C TYR A 74 -7.04 -0.59 9.62
N PRO A 75 -8.05 0.30 9.69
CA PRO A 75 -9.00 0.32 10.81
C PRO A 75 -9.72 -1.02 11.05
N ARG A 76 -10.07 -1.76 9.98
CA ARG A 76 -10.75 -3.06 10.16
C ARG A 76 -9.83 -4.17 10.66
N SER A 77 -8.51 -4.00 10.53
CA SER A 77 -7.52 -4.95 11.07
C SER A 77 -7.23 -4.71 12.55
N GLN A 78 -7.59 -3.54 13.11
CA GLN A 78 -7.29 -3.19 14.50
C GLN A 78 -8.11 -4.00 15.51
N SER A 79 -9.36 -4.33 15.18
CA SER A 79 -10.27 -5.10 16.04
C SER A 79 -10.46 -6.54 15.59
N SER A 80 -9.73 -6.99 14.56
CA SER A 80 -9.89 -8.34 14.04
C SER A 80 -9.01 -9.33 14.81
N GLY A 81 -9.58 -10.45 15.26
CA GLY A 81 -8.81 -11.59 15.81
C GLY A 81 -8.05 -12.40 14.75
N LYS A 82 -8.02 -11.95 13.49
CA LYS A 82 -7.34 -12.62 12.37
C LYS A 82 -5.82 -12.48 12.43
N PHE A 83 -5.33 -11.40 13.04
CA PHE A 83 -3.91 -11.11 13.11
C PHE A 83 -3.46 -11.20 14.58
N PRO A 84 -2.38 -11.94 14.88
CA PRO A 84 -1.80 -11.93 16.22
C PRO A 84 -1.22 -10.55 16.56
N MET A 85 -0.77 -9.80 15.55
CA MET A 85 -0.35 -8.42 15.65
C MET A 85 -0.92 -7.62 14.48
N VAL A 86 -1.48 -6.44 14.76
CA VAL A 86 -2.11 -5.61 13.72
C VAL A 86 -1.06 -5.19 12.68
N PRO A 87 -1.27 -5.51 11.39
CA PRO A 87 -0.36 -5.06 10.33
C PRO A 87 -0.37 -3.54 10.23
N ARG A 88 0.84 -2.95 10.22
CA ARG A 88 1.06 -1.51 10.10
C ARG A 88 1.66 -1.18 8.73
N GLY A 89 1.55 0.08 8.37
CA GLY A 89 2.01 0.60 7.09
C GLY A 89 0.84 0.92 6.17
N CYS A 90 0.84 2.13 5.63
CA CYS A 90 0.01 2.49 4.50
C CYS A 90 0.78 3.38 3.53
N ILE A 91 0.32 3.43 2.29
CA ILE A 91 0.89 4.27 1.26
C ILE A 91 -0.11 5.37 0.93
N LYS A 92 0.36 6.61 0.85
CA LYS A 92 -0.43 7.77 0.44
C LYS A 92 0.03 8.17 -0.95
N VAL A 93 -0.90 8.21 -1.90
CA VAL A 93 -0.61 8.53 -3.30
C VAL A 93 -1.63 9.52 -3.84
N ALA A 94 -1.17 10.54 -4.56
CA ALA A 94 -2.04 11.46 -5.28
C ALA A 94 -2.41 10.81 -6.62
N ILE A 95 -3.67 10.43 -6.79
CA ILE A 95 -4.19 9.90 -8.08
C ILE A 95 -4.59 11.06 -8.99
N LYS A 96 -5.16 12.11 -8.39
CA LYS A 96 -5.52 13.35 -9.06
C LYS A 96 -4.91 14.50 -8.28
N ALA A 97 -4.15 15.36 -8.95
CA ALA A 97 -3.53 16.54 -8.36
C ALA A 97 -4.24 17.80 -8.83
N PRO A 98 -4.39 18.83 -7.96
CA PRO A 98 -4.90 20.12 -8.38
C PRO A 98 -3.95 20.76 -9.40
N VAL A 99 -4.51 21.36 -10.44
CA VAL A 99 -3.73 21.98 -11.55
C VAL A 99 -3.09 23.30 -11.10
N GLU A 100 -3.79 24.08 -10.29
CA GLU A 100 -3.35 25.38 -9.75
C GLU A 100 -3.87 25.56 -8.31
N GLU A 101 -3.21 26.41 -7.50
CA GLU A 101 -3.68 26.85 -6.16
C GLU A 101 -4.89 27.80 -6.28
N HIS A 102 -5.92 27.43 -7.04
CA HIS A 102 -7.13 28.21 -7.10
C HIS A 102 -8.07 27.79 -5.98
N TYR A 103 -8.33 28.73 -5.06
CA TYR A 103 -9.26 28.57 -3.95
C TYR A 103 -10.68 28.49 -4.51
N THR A 104 -11.09 27.31 -4.98
CA THR A 104 -12.49 27.04 -5.31
C THR A 104 -13.21 26.55 -4.05
N GLY A 105 -14.40 27.10 -3.81
CA GLY A 105 -15.28 26.64 -2.73
C GLY A 105 -15.59 25.15 -2.83
N LYS A 106 -15.86 24.51 -1.69
CA LYS A 106 -15.96 23.04 -1.52
C LYS A 106 -16.90 22.32 -2.51
N SER A 107 -17.83 23.02 -3.18
CA SER A 107 -18.86 22.45 -4.06
C SER A 107 -18.46 22.33 -5.54
N GLU A 108 -17.45 23.07 -6.01
CA GLU A 108 -17.02 23.06 -7.44
C GLU A 108 -15.68 22.36 -7.68
N LEU A 109 -15.09 21.80 -6.61
CA LEU A 109 -13.71 21.29 -6.61
C LEU A 109 -13.54 19.92 -7.32
N ASP A 110 -14.61 19.16 -7.58
CA ASP A 110 -14.49 17.73 -7.89
C ASP A 110 -14.44 17.39 -9.39
N THR A 111 -14.88 18.30 -10.28
CA THR A 111 -15.03 17.96 -11.71
C THR A 111 -14.10 18.73 -12.65
N GLN A 112 -13.58 19.91 -12.26
CA GLN A 112 -12.90 20.82 -13.19
C GLN A 112 -11.45 21.17 -12.86
N THR A 113 -10.96 20.88 -11.66
CA THR A 113 -9.66 21.43 -11.18
C THR A 113 -8.59 20.38 -10.88
N ARG A 114 -8.79 19.11 -11.26
CA ARG A 114 -7.81 18.04 -10.97
C ARG A 114 -7.44 17.23 -12.21
N HIS A 115 -6.15 17.20 -12.53
CA HIS A 115 -5.60 16.30 -13.55
C HIS A 115 -5.17 14.97 -12.94
N VAL A 116 -5.25 13.93 -13.76
CA VAL A 116 -4.75 12.60 -13.41
C VAL A 116 -3.23 12.65 -13.34
N THR A 117 -2.66 12.16 -12.24
CA THR A 117 -1.21 12.21 -12.00
C THR A 117 -0.43 11.27 -12.93
N VAL A 118 -1.00 10.11 -13.27
CA VAL A 118 -0.43 9.15 -14.22
C VAL A 118 -1.46 8.82 -15.31
N PRO A 119 -1.15 9.07 -16.59
CA PRO A 119 -2.07 8.77 -17.69
C PRO A 119 -2.60 7.33 -17.64
N GLY A 120 -3.91 7.16 -17.81
CA GLY A 120 -4.56 5.84 -17.76
C GLY A 120 -4.85 5.30 -16.36
N ILE A 121 -4.50 6.00 -15.29
CA ILE A 121 -4.83 5.62 -13.90
C ILE A 121 -5.72 6.69 -13.24
N GLU A 122 -6.99 6.70 -13.65
CA GLU A 122 -7.93 7.76 -13.26
C GLU A 122 -8.60 7.52 -11.91
N SER A 123 -8.57 6.27 -11.42
CA SER A 123 -9.30 5.85 -10.23
C SER A 123 -8.45 4.98 -9.31
N LYS A 124 -8.82 4.99 -8.03
CA LYS A 124 -8.21 4.11 -7.03
C LYS A 124 -8.35 2.64 -7.39
N GLN A 125 -9.50 2.23 -7.94
CA GLN A 125 -9.71 0.84 -8.34
C GLN A 125 -8.74 0.42 -9.45
N GLU A 126 -8.54 1.27 -10.46
CA GLU A 126 -7.60 0.98 -11.54
C GLU A 126 -6.16 0.92 -11.03
N LEU A 127 -5.78 1.85 -10.15
CA LEU A 127 -4.48 1.82 -9.49
C LEU A 127 -4.24 0.50 -8.75
N LEU A 128 -5.21 0.04 -7.96
CA LEU A 128 -5.10 -1.23 -7.24
C LEU A 128 -4.91 -2.41 -8.19
N ARG A 129 -5.63 -2.45 -9.32
CA ARG A 129 -5.48 -3.52 -10.32
C ARG A 129 -4.10 -3.51 -10.95
N ARG A 130 -3.60 -2.34 -11.34
CA ARG A 130 -2.26 -2.17 -11.94
C ARG A 130 -1.15 -2.57 -10.97
N ILE A 131 -1.24 -2.15 -9.71
CA ILE A 131 -0.29 -2.57 -8.66
C ILE A 131 -0.31 -4.10 -8.51
N ALA A 132 -1.50 -4.69 -8.36
CA ALA A 132 -1.63 -6.13 -8.17
C ALA A 132 -1.11 -6.93 -9.37
N ALA A 133 -1.33 -6.44 -10.60
CA ALA A 133 -0.80 -7.04 -11.82
C ALA A 133 0.74 -6.98 -11.87
N LEU A 134 1.34 -5.83 -11.57
CA LEU A 134 2.80 -5.68 -11.55
C LEU A 134 3.47 -6.54 -10.48
N ILE A 135 2.87 -6.66 -9.30
CA ILE A 135 3.40 -7.54 -8.25
C ILE A 135 3.32 -9.01 -8.70
N LYS A 136 2.27 -9.40 -9.45
CA LYS A 136 2.16 -10.75 -10.04
C LYS A 136 3.15 -11.02 -11.17
N GLU A 137 3.47 -10.00 -11.96
CA GLU A 137 4.42 -10.13 -13.04
C GLU A 137 5.87 -10.26 -12.48
N LYS A 138 6.20 -9.47 -11.45
CA LYS A 138 7.50 -9.52 -10.76
C LYS A 138 7.62 -10.66 -9.74
N VAL A 139 6.90 -11.77 -9.96
CA VAL A 139 6.82 -12.93 -9.07
C VAL A 139 8.09 -13.78 -8.88
N PRO A 140 9.18 -13.76 -9.67
CA PRO A 140 10.16 -14.84 -9.52
C PRO A 140 10.97 -14.79 -8.21
N ASN A 141 10.90 -13.70 -7.41
CA ASN A 141 11.68 -13.56 -6.16
C ASN A 141 10.84 -13.44 -4.88
N ARG A 142 9.55 -13.78 -4.89
CA ARG A 142 8.83 -13.85 -3.62
C ARG A 142 9.25 -15.14 -2.90
N PRO A 143 9.77 -15.09 -1.66
CA PRO A 143 10.03 -16.31 -0.91
C PRO A 143 8.72 -17.11 -0.84
N ARG A 144 8.68 -18.26 -1.51
CA ARG A 144 7.60 -19.22 -1.30
C ARG A 144 7.67 -19.58 0.17
N MET A 145 6.57 -19.39 0.90
CA MET A 145 6.51 -19.94 2.24
C MET A 145 6.57 -21.45 2.08
N THR A 146 7.73 -22.02 2.42
CA THR A 146 7.94 -23.45 2.54
C THR A 146 6.81 -23.98 3.39
N THR A 147 6.04 -24.94 2.86
CA THR A 147 4.97 -25.52 3.68
C THR A 147 5.59 -26.16 4.91
N VAL A 148 4.82 -26.25 6.01
CA VAL A 148 5.30 -26.90 7.24
C VAL A 148 5.82 -28.31 6.93
N GLU A 149 5.20 -28.99 5.96
CA GLU A 149 5.60 -30.29 5.43
C GLU A 149 6.98 -30.26 4.76
N GLU A 150 7.25 -29.30 3.89
CA GLU A 150 8.56 -29.12 3.24
C GLU A 150 9.66 -28.74 4.25
N ALA A 151 9.33 -27.95 5.28
CA ALA A 151 10.27 -27.57 6.34
C ALA A 151 10.64 -28.76 7.24
N ILE A 152 9.65 -29.62 7.56
CA ILE A 152 9.87 -30.86 8.29
C ILE A 152 10.70 -31.85 7.45
N ALA A 153 10.42 -31.96 6.15
CA ALA A 153 11.18 -32.83 5.24
C ALA A 153 12.64 -32.38 5.06
N ALA A 154 12.92 -31.07 5.10
CA ALA A 154 14.27 -30.52 5.02
C ALA A 154 15.08 -30.72 6.32
N TYR A 155 14.40 -30.85 7.46
CA TYR A 155 15.04 -31.10 8.75
C TYR A 155 15.32 -32.60 8.91
N ASN A 156 16.44 -33.08 8.35
CA ASN A 156 16.97 -34.41 8.61
C ASN A 156 17.96 -34.34 9.80
N PRO A 157 17.55 -34.65 11.04
CA PRO A 157 18.49 -34.67 12.15
C PRO A 157 19.41 -35.90 12.00
N THR A 158 20.64 -35.67 11.54
CA THR A 158 21.73 -36.67 11.64
C THR A 158 21.87 -37.08 13.10
N GLN A 159 21.51 -38.32 13.41
CA GLN A 159 21.70 -38.89 14.75
C GLN A 159 23.19 -38.91 15.06
N GLN A 160 23.63 -38.05 15.97
CA GLN A 160 24.99 -38.13 16.48
C GLN A 160 25.14 -39.40 17.34
N PRO A 161 26.16 -40.24 17.10
CA PRO A 161 26.34 -41.47 17.86
C PRO A 161 26.63 -41.11 19.32
N LYS A 162 25.78 -41.61 20.23
CA LYS A 162 25.98 -41.46 21.67
C LYS A 162 27.29 -42.17 22.05
N GLY A 163 28.33 -41.40 22.32
CA GLY A 163 29.56 -41.92 22.90
C GLY A 163 29.26 -42.55 24.25
N LYS A 164 29.49 -43.86 24.37
CA LYS A 164 29.45 -44.57 25.65
C LYS A 164 30.64 -44.09 26.49
N ARG A 165 30.35 -43.52 27.67
CA ARG A 165 31.32 -43.38 28.76
C ARG A 165 31.47 -44.72 29.48
#